data_AF-A0A8X8Y3Q0-F1
#
_entry.id   AF-A0A8X8Y3Q0-F1
#
_cell.length_a   1.000
_cell.length_b   1.000
_cell.length_c   1.000
_cell.angle_alpha   90.00
_cell.angle_beta   90.00
_cell.angle_gamma   90.00
#
_symmetry.space_group_name_H-M   'P 1'
#
loop_
_entity.id
_entity.type
_entity.pdbx_description
1 polymer ?
#
loop_
_entity_poly.entity_id
_entity_poly.type
_entity_poly.pdbx_seq_one_letter_code
_entity_poly.pdbx_strand_id
1 'polypeptide(L)'
;MILRLADDLGTSSHEVSRGDVPKSIQCYMNDNNATEEEAREHVKWVIGEMWKTMNKERVSKDSPFCKDFIECAVDMGRMAQYMYHYGDGHGLTHNTIYRNMTTCLFHPFT
;
A
#
# COMPACT_ATOMS: atom_id res chain seq x y z
N MET A 1 4.47 -1.27 7.28
CA MET A 1 3.68 -0.02 7.32
C MET A 1 3.21 0.44 5.94
N ILE A 2 4.10 0.63 4.95
CA ILE A 2 3.70 1.09 3.59
C ILE A 2 2.60 0.19 2.98
N LEU A 3 2.78 -1.14 3.03
CA LEU A 3 1.78 -2.12 2.59
C LEU A 3 0.40 -1.88 3.22
N ARG A 4 0.35 -1.82 4.56
CA ARG A 4 -0.89 -1.61 5.33
C ARG A 4 -1.59 -0.31 4.94
N LEU A 5 -0.85 0.79 4.84
CA LEU A 5 -1.45 2.09 4.52
C LEU A 5 -1.96 2.16 3.07
N ALA A 6 -1.27 1.50 2.13
CA ALA A 6 -1.73 1.40 0.75
C ALA A 6 -3.01 0.54 0.64
N ASP A 7 -3.04 -0.60 1.34
CA ASP A 7 -4.22 -1.48 1.47
C ASP A 7 -5.41 -0.69 2.04
N ASP A 8 -5.27 -0.09 3.22
CA ASP A 8 -6.32 0.70 3.87
C ASP A 8 -6.83 1.84 2.96
N LEU A 9 -5.97 2.51 2.19
CA LEU A 9 -6.40 3.51 1.19
C LEU A 9 -7.27 2.90 0.08
N GLY A 10 -6.96 1.68 -0.36
CA GLY A 10 -7.68 1.00 -1.44
C GLY A 10 -8.96 0.30 -1.00
N THR A 11 -9.06 -0.11 0.26
CA THR A 11 -10.08 -1.05 0.73
C THR A 11 -11.02 -0.50 1.81
N SER A 12 -10.63 0.55 2.54
CA SER A 12 -11.30 0.90 3.82
C SER A 12 -12.80 1.12 3.70
N SER A 13 -13.27 1.77 2.64
CA SER A 13 -14.70 2.10 2.47
C SER A 13 -15.54 0.82 2.38
N HIS A 14 -15.08 -0.18 1.61
CA HIS A 14 -15.77 -1.46 1.49
C HIS A 14 -15.67 -2.28 2.78
N GLU A 15 -14.50 -2.35 3.40
CA GLU A 15 -14.29 -3.12 4.62
C GLU A 15 -15.13 -2.60 5.79
N VAL A 16 -15.19 -1.27 5.97
CA VAL A 16 -16.01 -0.66 7.01
C VAL A 16 -17.50 -0.87 6.74
N SER A 17 -17.95 -0.77 5.47
CA SER A 17 -19.37 -0.97 5.14
C SER A 17 -19.92 -2.37 5.48
N ARG A 18 -19.05 -3.38 5.56
CA ARG A 18 -19.42 -4.76 5.95
C ARG A 18 -19.17 -5.06 7.44
N GLY A 19 -18.82 -4.05 8.24
CA GLY A 19 -18.63 -4.18 9.69
C GLY A 19 -17.24 -4.66 10.11
N ASP A 20 -16.21 -4.51 9.27
CA ASP A 20 -14.83 -4.78 9.67
C ASP A 20 -14.31 -3.71 10.66
N VAL A 21 -13.17 -3.99 11.28
CA VAL A 21 -12.51 -3.07 12.21
C VAL A 21 -12.14 -1.74 11.54
N PRO A 22 -12.13 -0.62 12.29
CA PRO A 22 -11.64 0.67 11.78
C PRO A 22 -10.23 0.55 11.18
N LYS A 23 -10.05 1.12 9.98
CA LYS A 23 -8.76 1.18 9.28
C LYS A 23 -8.05 2.50 9.60
N SER A 24 -6.84 2.68 9.09
CA SER A 24 -6.03 3.87 9.39
C SER A 24 -6.77 5.19 9.11
N ILE A 25 -7.64 5.22 8.09
CA ILE A 25 -8.45 6.38 7.73
C ILE A 25 -9.45 6.72 8.84
N GLN A 26 -10.26 5.74 9.28
CA GLN A 26 -11.27 5.96 10.31
C GLN A 26 -10.65 6.26 11.68
N CYS A 27 -9.53 5.60 12.02
CA CYS A 27 -8.80 5.90 13.25
C CYS A 27 -8.31 7.35 13.24
N TYR A 28 -7.69 7.81 12.16
CA TYR A 28 -7.20 9.20 12.07
C TYR A 28 -8.33 10.23 12.16
N MET A 29 -9.44 10.00 11.45
CA MET A 29 -10.62 10.86 11.50
C MET A 29 -11.14 11.00 12.93
N ASN A 30 -11.28 9.88 13.64
CA ASN A 30 -11.79 9.84 15.00
C ASN A 30 -10.86 10.55 15.98
N ASP A 31 -9.56 10.29 15.89
CA ASP A 31 -8.58 10.80 16.85
C ASP A 31 -8.30 12.30 16.68
N ASN A 32 -8.53 12.85 15.49
CA ASN A 32 -8.21 14.24 15.14
C ASN A 32 -9.42 15.10 14.77
N ASN A 33 -10.64 14.54 14.85
CA ASN A 33 -11.87 15.16 14.35
C ASN A 33 -11.71 15.69 12.90
N ALA A 34 -11.02 14.91 12.08
CA ALA A 34 -10.66 15.26 10.71
C ALA A 34 -11.69 14.72 9.71
N THR A 35 -11.79 15.37 8.56
CA THR A 35 -12.54 14.86 7.41
C THR A 35 -11.86 13.64 6.78
N GLU A 36 -12.60 12.86 6.00
CA GLU A 36 -12.03 11.72 5.28
C GLU A 36 -10.93 12.15 4.30
N GLU A 37 -11.11 13.29 3.62
CA GLU A 37 -10.12 13.85 2.70
C GLU A 37 -8.81 14.17 3.43
N GLU A 38 -8.88 14.86 4.58
CA GLU A 38 -7.71 15.16 5.41
C GLU A 38 -7.01 13.89 5.91
N ALA A 39 -7.78 12.88 6.33
CA ALA A 39 -7.24 11.60 6.77
C ALA A 39 -6.52 10.85 5.64
N ARG A 40 -7.09 10.88 4.43
CA ARG A 40 -6.51 10.27 3.24
C ARG A 40 -5.21 10.97 2.81
N GLU A 41 -5.19 12.31 2.81
CA GLU A 41 -3.99 13.07 2.54
C GLU A 41 -2.91 12.84 3.60
N HIS A 42 -3.29 12.77 4.88
CA HIS A 42 -2.37 12.42 5.96
C HIS A 42 -1.75 11.03 5.74
N VAL A 43 -2.55 10.02 5.41
CA VAL A 43 -2.01 8.66 5.16
C VAL A 43 -1.06 8.63 3.96
N LYS A 44 -1.36 9.35 2.88
CA LYS A 44 -0.44 9.51 1.73
C LYS A 44 0.87 10.16 2.17
N TRP A 45 0.81 11.20 3.00
CA TRP A 45 1.99 11.85 3.57
C TRP A 45 2.80 10.88 4.44
N VAL A 46 2.15 10.10 5.32
CA VAL A 46 2.83 9.08 6.15
C VAL A 46 3.52 8.04 5.28
N ILE A 47 2.90 7.58 4.20
CA ILE A 47 3.55 6.67 3.23
C ILE A 47 4.84 7.31 2.68
N GLY A 48 4.80 8.60 2.33
CA GLY A 48 5.97 9.35 1.89
C GLY A 48 7.09 9.40 2.94
N GLU A 49 6.75 9.68 4.20
CA GLU A 49 7.72 9.67 5.30
C GLU A 49 8.31 8.27 5.54
N MET A 50 7.50 7.22 5.47
CA MET A 50 7.97 5.84 5.60
C MET A 50 8.90 5.46 4.46
N TRP A 51 8.67 5.95 3.23
CA TRP A 51 9.59 5.76 2.12
C TRP A 51 10.95 6.44 2.34
N LYS A 52 10.99 7.62 2.96
CA LYS A 52 12.26 8.27 3.32
C LYS A 52 13.08 7.39 4.26
N THR A 53 12.44 6.78 5.26
CA THR A 53 13.10 5.84 6.17
C THR A 53 13.54 4.57 5.44
N MET A 54 12.64 3.94 4.66
CA MET A 54 12.95 2.74 3.89
C MET A 54 14.13 2.93 2.93
N ASN A 55 14.23 4.10 2.28
CA ASN A 55 15.33 4.41 1.38
C ASN A 55 16.68 4.52 2.10
N LYS A 56 16.70 5.06 3.33
CA LYS A 56 17.91 5.10 4.16
C LYS A 56 18.36 3.69 4.53
N GLU A 57 17.43 2.85 4.99
CA GLU A 57 17.73 1.46 5.35
C GLU A 57 18.19 0.63 4.16
N ARG A 58 17.58 0.85 2.98
CA ARG A 58 17.94 0.15 1.75
C ARG A 58 19.40 0.34 1.35
N VAL A 59 19.95 1.53 1.58
CA VAL A 59 21.35 1.86 1.22
C VAL A 59 22.31 1.74 2.39
N SER A 60 21.80 1.39 3.58
CA SER A 60 22.61 1.21 4.77
C SER A 60 23.60 0.06 4.58
N LYS A 61 24.87 0.31 4.92
CA LYS A 61 25.92 -0.72 4.92
C LYS A 61 25.93 -1.54 6.20
N ASP A 62 25.27 -1.06 7.24
CA ASP A 62 25.28 -1.63 8.59
C ASP A 62 24.07 -2.54 8.85
N SER A 63 23.25 -2.78 7.83
CA SER A 63 22.07 -3.65 7.96
C SER A 63 22.50 -5.09 8.29
N PRO A 64 21.89 -5.75 9.29
CA PRO A 64 22.17 -7.15 9.60
C PRO A 64 21.53 -8.12 8.59
N PHE A 65 20.72 -7.63 7.65
CA PHE A 65 20.01 -8.44 6.67
C PHE A 65 20.73 -8.48 5.32
N CYS A 66 20.54 -9.58 4.57
CA CYS A 66 21.08 -9.67 3.21
C CYS A 66 20.36 -8.72 2.25
N LYS A 67 21.04 -8.36 1.15
CA LYS A 67 20.52 -7.42 0.15
C LYS A 67 19.20 -7.90 -0.46
N ASP A 68 19.10 -9.18 -0.79
CA ASP A 68 17.89 -9.75 -1.40
C ASP A 68 16.67 -9.60 -0.49
N PHE A 69 16.83 -9.82 0.82
CA PHE A 69 15.76 -9.62 1.79
C PHE A 69 15.29 -8.17 1.84
N ILE A 70 16.25 -7.24 1.87
CA ILE A 70 15.97 -5.80 1.87
C ILE A 70 15.24 -5.40 0.58
N GLU A 71 15.65 -5.93 -0.57
CA GLU A 71 14.99 -5.69 -1.86
C GLU A 71 13.56 -6.23 -1.87
N CYS A 72 13.34 -7.47 -1.40
CA CYS A 72 11.99 -8.02 -1.25
C CYS A 72 11.09 -7.16 -0.35
N ALA A 73 11.62 -6.65 0.77
CA ALA A 73 10.86 -5.79 1.68
C ALA A 73 10.48 -4.45 1.02
N VAL A 74 11.39 -3.86 0.24
CA VAL A 74 11.14 -2.65 -0.54
C VAL A 74 10.09 -2.92 -1.63
N ASP A 75 10.24 -4.01 -2.37
CA ASP A 75 9.34 -4.37 -3.47
C ASP A 75 7.94 -4.74 -2.98
N MET A 76 7.81 -5.28 -1.77
CA MET A 76 6.51 -5.48 -1.14
C MET A 76 5.75 -4.16 -0.94
N GLY A 77 6.44 -3.08 -0.55
CA GLY A 77 5.85 -1.76 -0.47
C GLY A 77 5.41 -1.21 -1.82
N ARG A 78 6.25 -1.38 -2.86
CA ARG A 78 5.94 -0.97 -4.24
C ARG A 78 4.76 -1.74 -4.81
N MET A 79 4.75 -3.05 -4.62
CA MET A 79 3.69 -3.95 -5.06
C MET A 79 2.36 -3.54 -4.43
N ALA A 80 2.33 -3.27 -3.13
CA ALA A 80 1.11 -2.80 -2.46
C ALA A 80 0.57 -1.51 -3.08
N GLN A 81 1.44 -0.51 -3.28
CA GLN A 81 1.01 0.74 -3.87
C GLN A 81 0.53 0.58 -5.31
N TYR A 82 1.10 -0.36 -6.08
CA TYR A 82 0.62 -0.70 -7.41
C TYR A 82 -0.75 -1.39 -7.36
N MET A 83 -0.88 -2.39 -6.48
CA MET A 83 -2.09 -3.18 -6.28
C MET A 83 -3.28 -2.29 -5.89
N TYR A 84 -3.06 -1.36 -4.96
CA TYR A 84 -4.12 -0.56 -4.36
C TYR A 84 -4.26 0.86 -4.94
N HIS A 85 -3.55 1.17 -6.03
CA HIS A 85 -3.51 2.52 -6.58
C HIS A 85 -4.90 3.05 -7.01
N TYR A 86 -5.75 2.16 -7.52
CA TYR A 86 -7.08 2.49 -8.06
C TYR A 86 -8.22 1.82 -7.28
N GLY A 87 -7.99 1.43 -6.02
CA GLY A 87 -8.94 0.67 -5.21
C GLY A 87 -8.44 -0.74 -4.92
N ASP A 88 -9.35 -1.65 -4.54
CA ASP A 88 -9.02 -3.02 -4.14
C ASP A 88 -8.61 -3.90 -5.33
N GLY A 89 -7.35 -3.82 -5.75
CA GLY A 89 -6.81 -4.60 -6.87
C GLY A 89 -6.60 -6.09 -6.59
N HIS A 90 -6.69 -6.51 -5.32
CA HIS A 90 -6.46 -7.89 -4.88
C HIS A 90 -7.77 -8.65 -4.62
N GLY A 91 -8.78 -7.96 -4.09
CA GLY A 91 -10.11 -8.50 -3.80
C GLY A 91 -11.15 -8.10 -4.85
N LEU A 92 -11.94 -7.09 -4.53
CA LEU A 92 -13.22 -6.77 -5.20
C LEU A 92 -13.06 -6.16 -6.60
N THR A 93 -12.03 -5.35 -6.84
CA THR A 93 -11.84 -4.61 -8.10
C THR A 93 -10.65 -5.16 -8.91
N HIS A 94 -10.82 -6.37 -9.41
CA HIS A 94 -9.70 -7.10 -10.01
C HIS A 94 -9.43 -6.81 -11.49
N ASN A 95 -10.32 -6.14 -12.23
CA ASN A 95 -10.27 -6.14 -13.71
C ASN A 95 -8.94 -5.60 -14.28
N THR A 96 -8.47 -4.45 -13.80
CA THR A 96 -7.22 -3.83 -14.28
C THR A 96 -5.98 -4.66 -13.88
N ILE A 97 -5.88 -5.07 -12.62
CA ILE A 97 -4.74 -5.86 -12.13
C ILE A 97 -4.73 -7.23 -12.80
N TYR A 98 -5.88 -7.88 -12.94
CA TYR A 98 -6.02 -9.17 -13.62
C TYR A 98 -5.50 -9.08 -15.05
N ARG A 99 -5.92 -8.06 -15.80
CA ARG A 99 -5.40 -7.82 -17.15
C ARG A 99 -3.89 -7.67 -17.16
N ASN A 100 -3.34 -6.81 -16.30
CA ASN A 100 -1.90 -6.54 -16.24
C ASN A 100 -1.09 -7.80 -15.87
N MET A 101 -1.56 -8.58 -14.88
CA MET A 101 -0.95 -9.86 -14.53
C MET A 101 -0.99 -10.84 -15.70
N THR A 102 -2.14 -10.92 -16.39
CA THR A 102 -2.32 -11.85 -17.50
C THR A 102 -1.37 -11.50 -18.66
N THR A 103 -1.24 -10.21 -19.00
CA THR A 103 -0.28 -9.75 -20.00
C THR A 103 1.16 -10.03 -19.57
N CYS A 104 1.50 -9.79 -18.31
CA CYS A 104 2.88 -9.94 -17.82
C CYS A 104 3.34 -11.41 -17.72
N LEU A 105 2.47 -12.31 -17.28
CA LEU A 105 2.84 -13.69 -16.93
C LEU A 105 2.48 -14.73 -18.00
N PHE A 106 1.43 -14.48 -18.79
CA PHE A 106 0.89 -15.49 -19.71
C PHE A 106 0.99 -15.09 -21.19
N HIS A 107 1.33 -13.84 -21.50
CA HIS A 107 1.55 -13.38 -22.86
C HIS A 107 3.03 -13.09 -23.08
N PRO A 108 3.71 -13.82 -23.99
CA PRO A 108 5.10 -13.53 -24.32
C PRO A 108 5.26 -12.11 -24.89
N PHE A 109 6.37 -11.47 -24.57
CA PHE A 109 6.80 -10.27 -25.27
C PHE A 109 7.15 -10.65 -26.71
N THR A 110 6.38 -10.15 -27.67
CA THR A 110 6.66 -10.25 -29.11
C THR A 110 7.62 -9.18 -29.56
#